data_AF-A0A2W7C532-F1
#
_entry.id   AF-A0A2W7C532-F1
#
_cell.length_a   1.000
_cell.length_b   1.000
_cell.length_c   1.000
_cell.angle_alpha   90.00
_cell.angle_beta   90.00
_cell.angle_gamma   90.00
#
_symmetry.space_group_name_H-M   'P 1'
#
loop_
_entity.id
_entity.type
_entity.pdbx_description
1 polymer ?
#
loop_
_entity_poly.entity_id
_entity_poly.type
_entity_poly.pdbx_seq_one_letter_code
_entity_poly.pdbx_strand_id
1 'polypeptide(L)'
;MISSAARAAAGQLFSPEFRSVFIKTLGLTLLALVALWFGLTSLVEWLALPWLHALLPGMPSWAGWLGGIIAAIALAFGMALLIAPVTAIVAGLFLDDIAEVVERIDYPGDPAGRAMPALRSLVLSARFLGVVILGNIVALLLLLVPGVNIAAFFIVNGYLLGREFFEFAAMRFRPEEEARALRRHYAGTVFLAGLVISAFLAVPLLNLVTPLFAAAMMVHLHKAIGAREASRVSRG
;
A
#
# COMPACT_ATOMS: atom_id res chain seq x y z
N MET A 1 -19.86 -11.70 -2.46
CA MET A 1 -19.04 -10.58 -2.98
C MET A 1 -17.66 -10.58 -2.35
N ILE A 2 -17.52 -10.24 -1.06
CA ILE A 2 -16.21 -10.18 -0.39
C ILE A 2 -15.56 -11.58 -0.31
N SER A 3 -16.29 -12.59 0.17
CA SER A 3 -15.77 -13.97 0.30
C SER A 3 -15.49 -14.66 -1.04
N SER A 4 -16.22 -14.31 -2.10
CA SER A 4 -15.97 -14.79 -3.45
C SER A 4 -14.72 -14.14 -4.05
N ALA A 5 -14.58 -12.82 -3.90
CA ALA A 5 -13.40 -12.08 -4.34
C ALA A 5 -12.12 -12.55 -3.63
N ALA A 6 -12.18 -12.73 -2.31
CA ALA A 6 -11.06 -13.23 -1.52
C ALA A 6 -10.62 -14.64 -1.94
N ARG A 7 -11.57 -15.55 -2.20
CA ARG A 7 -11.23 -16.92 -2.66
C ARG A 7 -10.63 -16.93 -4.07
N ALA A 8 -11.17 -16.12 -4.98
CA ALA A 8 -10.62 -15.99 -6.34
C ALA A 8 -9.16 -15.48 -6.29
N ALA A 9 -8.93 -14.37 -5.58
CA ALA A 9 -7.59 -13.81 -5.40
C ALA A 9 -6.62 -14.80 -4.74
N ALA A 10 -7.06 -15.53 -3.71
CA ALA A 10 -6.23 -16.52 -3.04
C ALA A 10 -5.84 -17.70 -3.95
N GLY A 11 -6.74 -18.15 -4.83
CA GLY A 11 -6.46 -19.22 -5.78
C GLY A 11 -5.42 -18.84 -6.85
N GLN A 12 -5.29 -17.55 -7.16
CA GLN A 12 -4.40 -17.04 -8.20
C GLN A 12 -3.00 -16.66 -7.70
N LEU A 13 -2.84 -16.44 -6.40
CA LEU A 13 -1.57 -16.01 -5.79
C LEU A 13 -0.35 -16.86 -6.21
N PHE A 14 -0.56 -18.14 -6.52
CA PHE A 14 0.50 -19.08 -6.89
C PHE A 14 0.54 -19.42 -8.38
N SER A 15 -0.28 -18.78 -9.22
CA SER A 15 -0.31 -18.99 -10.68
C SER A 15 0.99 -18.52 -11.35
N PRO A 16 1.38 -19.10 -12.50
CA PRO A 16 2.60 -18.71 -13.21
C PRO A 16 2.60 -17.24 -13.65
N GLU A 17 1.43 -16.68 -13.98
CA GLU A 17 1.27 -15.28 -14.35
C GLU A 17 1.53 -14.36 -13.15
N PHE A 18 0.94 -14.67 -12.00
CA PHE A 18 1.16 -13.91 -10.76
C PHE A 18 2.59 -14.02 -10.26
N ARG A 19 3.27 -15.17 -10.47
CA ARG A 19 4.69 -15.32 -10.14
C ARG A 19 5.59 -14.42 -10.97
N SER A 20 5.31 -14.29 -12.28
CA SER A 20 6.09 -13.38 -13.15
C SER A 20 5.95 -11.93 -12.70
N VAL A 21 4.72 -11.51 -12.39
CA VAL A 21 4.45 -10.19 -11.83
C VAL A 21 5.16 -10.04 -10.48
N PHE A 22 5.02 -11.00 -9.56
CA PHE A 22 5.67 -10.99 -8.27
C PHE A 22 7.19 -10.81 -8.37
N ILE A 23 7.89 -11.56 -9.23
CA ILE A 23 9.34 -11.45 -9.39
C ILE A 23 9.73 -10.06 -9.93
N LYS A 24 8.99 -9.53 -10.91
CA LYS A 24 9.21 -8.15 -11.40
C LYS A 24 8.99 -7.14 -10.28
N THR A 25 7.92 -7.30 -9.50
CA THR A 25 7.60 -6.41 -8.38
C THR A 25 8.69 -6.42 -7.32
N LEU A 26 9.18 -7.62 -6.98
CA LEU A 26 10.21 -7.82 -5.98
C LEU A 26 11.53 -7.22 -6.45
N GLY A 27 11.91 -7.46 -7.70
CA GLY A 27 13.13 -6.90 -8.29
C GLY A 27 13.12 -5.37 -8.31
N LEU A 28 12.02 -4.76 -8.75
CA LEU A 28 11.91 -3.30 -8.79
C LEU A 28 11.76 -2.69 -7.38
N THR A 29 11.12 -3.39 -6.43
CA THR A 29 11.11 -2.98 -5.01
C THR A 29 12.51 -2.97 -4.43
N LEU A 30 13.30 -4.01 -4.67
CA LEU A 30 14.70 -4.08 -4.23
C LEU A 30 15.53 -2.96 -4.86
N LEU A 31 15.35 -2.71 -6.17
CA LEU A 31 16.02 -1.61 -6.86
C LEU A 31 15.65 -0.24 -6.28
N ALA A 32 14.36 -0.01 -6.01
CA ALA A 32 13.88 1.22 -5.38
C ALA A 32 14.43 1.39 -3.97
N LEU A 33 14.49 0.33 -3.17
CA LEU A 33 15.08 0.34 -1.83
C LEU A 33 16.57 0.67 -1.88
N VAL A 34 17.32 0.08 -2.83
CA VAL A 34 18.75 0.39 -3.02
C VAL A 34 18.94 1.85 -3.45
N ALA A 35 18.15 2.32 -4.41
CA ALA A 35 18.21 3.72 -4.86
C ALA A 35 17.86 4.70 -3.72
N LEU A 36 16.84 4.37 -2.92
CA LEU A 36 16.44 5.16 -1.77
C LEU A 36 17.51 5.15 -0.67
N TRP A 37 18.13 4.00 -0.41
CA TRP A 37 19.24 3.88 0.53
C TRP A 37 20.35 4.86 0.16
N PHE A 38 20.88 4.76 -1.06
CA PHE A 38 21.95 5.64 -1.53
C PHE A 38 21.52 7.11 -1.57
N GLY A 39 20.33 7.41 -2.08
CA GLY A 39 19.82 8.78 -2.15
C GLY A 39 19.68 9.42 -0.77
N LEU A 40 19.16 8.68 0.21
CA LEU A 40 18.96 9.18 1.56
C LEU A 40 20.28 9.27 2.35
N THR A 41 21.18 8.28 2.23
CA THR A 41 22.50 8.36 2.85
C THR A 41 23.29 9.55 2.31
N SER A 42 23.30 9.75 0.98
CA SER A 42 23.97 10.92 0.38
C SER A 42 23.31 12.24 0.79
N LEU A 43 21.99 12.28 0.92
CA LEU A 43 21.28 13.46 1.40
C LEU A 43 21.63 13.77 2.86
N VAL A 44 21.66 12.77 3.74
CA VAL A 44 22.05 12.92 5.15
C VAL A 44 23.50 13.36 5.26
N GLU A 45 24.39 12.77 4.46
CA GLU A 45 25.81 13.15 4.40
C GLU A 45 26.01 14.61 3.98
N TRP A 46 25.23 15.07 2.99
CA TRP A 46 25.39 16.41 2.43
C TRP A 46 24.66 17.50 3.24
N LEU A 47 23.46 17.21 3.76
CA LEU A 47 22.63 18.20 4.47
C LEU A 47 22.70 18.09 5.99
N ALA A 48 22.73 16.88 6.57
CA ALA A 48 22.56 16.70 8.00
C ALA A 48 23.90 16.63 8.75
N LEU A 49 24.89 15.90 8.21
CA LEU A 49 26.20 15.74 8.87
C LEU A 49 26.93 17.08 9.11
N PRO A 50 26.94 18.07 8.19
CA PRO A 50 27.62 19.34 8.45
C PRO A 50 27.01 20.11 9.63
N TRP A 51 25.69 20.10 9.74
CA TRP A 51 24.98 20.73 10.85
C TRP A 51 25.19 19.97 12.15
N LEU A 52 25.20 18.63 12.12
CA LEU A 52 25.46 17.80 13.28
C LEU A 52 26.87 18.03 13.84
N HIS A 53 27.87 18.12 12.97
CA HIS A 53 29.26 18.43 13.33
C HIS A 53 29.39 19.84 13.91
N ALA A 54 28.62 20.82 13.39
CA ALA A 54 28.60 22.18 13.91
C ALA A 54 27.89 22.32 15.26
N LEU A 55 26.83 21.53 15.50
CA LEU A 55 26.03 21.59 16.74
C LEU A 55 26.66 20.78 17.89
N LEU A 56 27.47 19.77 17.60
CA LEU A 56 28.10 18.89 18.61
C LEU A 56 29.64 18.79 18.43
N PRO A 57 30.39 19.89 18.57
CA PRO A 57 31.85 19.84 18.52
C PRO A 57 32.41 19.07 19.73
N GLY A 58 33.26 18.07 19.50
CA GLY A 58 34.07 17.42 20.54
C GLY A 58 33.33 16.45 21.46
N MET A 59 32.32 15.72 20.97
CA MET A 59 31.56 14.76 21.79
C MET A 59 32.50 13.73 22.47
N PRO A 60 32.43 13.55 23.80
CA PRO A 60 33.24 12.56 24.53
C PRO A 60 32.99 11.13 24.02
N SER A 61 34.00 10.26 24.09
CA SER A 61 33.91 8.87 23.63
C SER A 61 32.78 8.08 24.30
N TRP A 62 32.46 8.37 25.56
CA TRP A 62 31.29 7.82 26.24
C TRP A 62 30.01 8.42 25.70
N ALA A 63 29.88 9.74 25.46
CA ALA A 63 28.69 10.35 24.88
C ALA A 63 28.34 9.80 23.48
N GLY A 64 29.33 9.22 22.78
CA GLY A 64 29.14 8.44 21.56
C GLY A 64 28.15 7.27 21.68
N TRP A 65 27.96 6.66 22.86
CA TRP A 65 26.95 5.61 23.05
C TRP A 65 25.51 6.13 23.01
N LEU A 66 25.29 7.34 23.53
CA LEU A 66 23.98 8.01 23.63
C LEU A 66 23.67 8.65 22.29
N GLY A 67 24.67 9.26 21.66
CA GLY A 67 24.60 9.65 20.25
C GLY A 67 24.32 8.45 19.34
N GLY A 68 24.95 7.31 19.59
CA GLY A 68 24.72 6.05 18.87
C GLY A 68 23.31 5.49 19.08
N ILE A 69 22.79 5.53 20.31
CA ILE A 69 21.41 5.13 20.62
C ILE A 69 20.41 6.09 19.97
N ILE A 70 20.62 7.40 20.07
CA ILE A 70 19.75 8.41 19.43
C ILE A 70 19.79 8.27 17.90
N ALA A 71 20.98 8.06 17.31
CA ALA A 71 21.13 7.82 15.88
C ALA A 71 20.48 6.49 15.46
N ALA A 72 20.62 5.43 16.24
CA ALA A 72 19.98 4.14 15.98
C ALA A 72 18.45 4.23 16.09
N ILE A 73 17.93 4.96 17.08
CA ILE A 73 16.50 5.25 17.21
C ILE A 73 16.03 6.10 16.02
N ALA A 74 16.73 7.19 15.70
CA ALA A 74 16.40 8.05 14.55
C ALA A 74 16.44 7.28 13.22
N LEU A 75 17.41 6.39 13.04
CA LEU A 75 17.53 5.52 11.88
C LEU A 75 16.40 4.47 11.84
N ALA A 76 16.07 3.84 12.97
CA ALA A 76 14.98 2.87 13.08
C ALA A 76 13.62 3.53 12.80
N PHE A 77 13.38 4.73 13.34
CA PHE A 77 12.19 5.54 13.06
C PHE A 77 12.16 6.01 11.61
N GLY A 78 13.29 6.47 11.08
CA GLY A 78 13.43 6.83 9.67
C GLY A 78 13.10 5.66 8.76
N MET A 79 13.69 4.49 9.00
CA MET A 79 13.41 3.26 8.26
C MET A 79 11.94 2.84 8.38
N ALA A 80 11.37 2.82 9.60
CA ALA A 80 9.96 2.51 9.80
C ALA A 80 9.03 3.47 9.05
N LEU A 81 9.37 4.76 9.03
CA LEU A 81 8.66 5.78 8.28
C LEU A 81 8.80 5.60 6.77
N LEU A 82 9.90 5.04 6.28
CA LEU A 82 10.17 4.80 4.85
C LEU A 82 9.53 3.53 4.29
N ILE A 83 9.27 2.53 5.13
CA ILE A 83 8.58 1.29 4.71
C ILE A 83 7.25 1.61 4.02
N ALA A 84 6.45 2.44 4.65
CA ALA A 84 5.14 2.87 4.14
C ALA A 84 5.19 3.57 2.76
N PRO A 85 5.96 4.66 2.56
CA PRO A 85 6.27 5.27 1.27
C PRO A 85 6.67 4.28 0.18
N VAL A 86 7.61 3.38 0.50
CA VAL A 86 8.14 2.44 -0.48
C VAL A 86 7.07 1.43 -0.87
N THR A 87 6.37 0.86 0.11
CA THR A 87 5.26 -0.08 -0.15
C THR A 87 4.15 0.58 -0.97
N ALA A 88 3.87 1.86 -0.74
CA ALA A 88 2.88 2.62 -1.51
C ALA A 88 3.26 2.81 -2.98
N ILE A 89 4.49 3.27 -3.25
CA ILE A 89 4.99 3.47 -4.61
C ILE A 89 5.02 2.13 -5.35
N VAL A 90 5.51 1.09 -4.69
CA VAL A 90 5.50 -0.29 -5.19
C VAL A 90 4.07 -0.70 -5.52
N ALA A 91 3.14 -0.60 -4.58
CA ALA A 91 1.74 -0.96 -4.82
C ALA A 91 1.15 -0.18 -6.01
N GLY A 92 1.35 1.13 -6.11
CA GLY A 92 0.84 1.96 -7.20
C GLY A 92 1.42 1.61 -8.58
N LEU A 93 2.69 1.20 -8.65
CA LEU A 93 3.34 0.81 -9.91
C LEU A 93 2.89 -0.57 -10.40
N PHE A 94 2.61 -1.51 -9.49
CA PHE A 94 2.31 -2.90 -9.86
C PHE A 94 0.83 -3.25 -9.89
N LEU A 95 -0.02 -2.42 -9.28
CA LEU A 95 -1.45 -2.69 -9.23
C LEU A 95 -2.07 -2.75 -10.63
N ASP A 96 -1.60 -1.93 -11.56
CA ASP A 96 -2.06 -1.97 -12.95
C ASP A 96 -1.71 -3.29 -13.65
N ASP A 97 -0.49 -3.82 -13.45
CA ASP A 97 -0.07 -5.11 -14.00
C ASP A 97 -0.91 -6.26 -13.43
N ILE A 98 -1.16 -6.24 -12.10
CA ILE A 98 -1.97 -7.26 -11.43
C ILE A 98 -3.42 -7.20 -11.92
N ALA A 99 -3.98 -5.99 -12.01
CA ALA A 99 -5.34 -5.79 -12.47
C ALA A 99 -5.51 -6.23 -13.93
N GLU A 100 -4.54 -5.96 -14.80
CA GLU A 100 -4.57 -6.44 -16.18
C GLU A 100 -4.52 -7.96 -16.27
N VAL A 101 -3.70 -8.63 -15.46
CA VAL A 101 -3.66 -10.10 -15.40
C VAL A 101 -5.01 -10.67 -14.97
N VAL A 102 -5.63 -10.10 -13.93
CA VAL A 102 -6.96 -10.51 -13.43
C VAL A 102 -8.04 -10.28 -14.49
N GLU A 103 -8.04 -9.11 -15.13
CA GLU A 103 -8.98 -8.79 -16.21
C GLU A 103 -8.85 -9.78 -17.38
N ARG A 104 -7.63 -10.10 -17.81
CA ARG A 104 -7.38 -11.02 -18.92
C ARG A 104 -7.80 -12.46 -18.61
N ILE A 105 -7.59 -12.92 -17.38
CA ILE A 105 -7.85 -14.32 -17.00
C ILE A 105 -9.32 -14.52 -16.62
N ASP A 106 -9.86 -13.67 -15.75
CA ASP A 106 -11.19 -13.89 -15.15
C ASP A 106 -12.31 -13.15 -15.86
N TYR A 107 -11.99 -12.09 -16.60
CA TYR A 107 -12.96 -11.25 -17.29
C TYR A 107 -12.62 -11.02 -18.78
N PRO A 108 -12.34 -12.09 -19.56
CA PRO A 108 -11.91 -11.94 -20.95
C PRO A 108 -12.97 -11.31 -21.87
N GLY A 109 -14.24 -11.29 -21.46
CA GLY A 109 -15.35 -10.68 -22.19
C GLY A 109 -15.64 -9.22 -21.82
N ASP A 110 -14.98 -8.68 -20.80
CA ASP A 110 -15.15 -7.29 -20.38
C ASP A 110 -14.21 -6.36 -21.17
N PRO A 111 -14.58 -5.08 -21.40
CA PRO A 111 -13.63 -4.11 -21.93
C PRO A 111 -12.44 -3.97 -20.97
N ALA A 112 -11.23 -4.05 -21.51
CA ALA A 112 -10.00 -3.92 -20.73
C ALA A 112 -9.95 -2.55 -20.04
N GLY A 113 -9.52 -2.55 -18.77
CA GLY A 113 -9.27 -1.32 -18.04
C GLY A 113 -8.13 -0.53 -18.68
N ARG A 114 -8.17 0.80 -18.56
CA ARG A 114 -7.06 1.64 -19.02
C ARG A 114 -6.03 1.74 -17.91
N ALA A 115 -4.78 1.38 -18.21
CA ALA A 115 -3.66 1.58 -17.28
C ALA A 115 -3.55 3.06 -16.90
N MET A 116 -3.25 3.33 -15.64
CA MET A 116 -3.05 4.68 -15.13
C MET A 116 -1.72 5.23 -15.67
N PRO A 117 -1.64 6.49 -16.13
CA PRO A 117 -0.36 7.09 -16.51
C PRO A 117 0.64 7.02 -15.35
N ALA A 118 1.88 6.58 -15.61
CA ALA A 118 2.89 6.37 -14.57
C ALA A 118 3.13 7.59 -13.67
N LEU A 119 3.16 8.79 -14.26
CA LEU A 119 3.30 10.05 -13.50
C LEU A 119 2.12 10.29 -12.56
N ARG A 120 0.91 9.91 -12.97
CA ARG A 120 -0.30 10.04 -12.15
C ARG A 120 -0.31 9.01 -11.02
N SER A 121 0.13 7.78 -11.28
CA SER A 121 0.34 6.75 -10.24
C SER A 121 1.36 7.23 -9.19
N LEU A 122 2.44 7.88 -9.62
CA LEU A 122 3.45 8.46 -8.71
C LEU A 122 2.86 9.55 -7.80
N VAL A 123 2.07 10.48 -8.36
CA VAL A 123 1.43 11.56 -7.59
C VAL A 123 0.41 11.01 -6.58
N LEU A 124 -0.41 10.03 -6.98
CA LEU A 124 -1.36 9.35 -6.09
C LEU A 124 -0.62 8.63 -4.95
N SER A 125 0.45 7.90 -5.28
CA SER A 125 1.32 7.23 -4.31
C SER A 125 1.96 8.22 -3.32
N ALA A 126 2.43 9.38 -3.79
CA ALA A 126 2.99 10.43 -2.94
C ALA A 126 1.94 11.08 -2.02
N ARG A 127 0.69 11.20 -2.46
CA ARG A 127 -0.41 11.67 -1.59
C ARG A 127 -0.78 10.63 -0.55
N PHE A 128 -0.83 9.35 -0.93
CA PHE A 128 -1.07 8.25 -0.01
C PHE A 128 0.04 8.15 1.04
N LEU A 129 1.29 8.35 0.63
CA LEU A 129 2.44 8.44 1.53
C LEU A 129 2.19 9.44 2.67
N GLY A 130 1.71 10.65 2.38
CA GLY A 130 1.37 11.62 3.42
C GLY A 130 0.29 11.12 4.39
N VAL A 131 -0.73 10.41 3.89
CA VAL A 131 -1.77 9.80 4.72
C VAL A 131 -1.21 8.68 5.59
N VAL A 132 -0.31 7.85 5.06
CA VAL A 132 0.28 6.75 5.79
C VAL A 132 1.27 7.24 6.86
N ILE A 133 2.01 8.32 6.60
CA ILE A 133 2.84 8.99 7.62
C ILE A 133 1.96 9.43 8.79
N LEU A 134 0.87 10.14 8.51
CA LEU A 134 -0.07 10.57 9.56
C LEU A 134 -0.65 9.38 10.31
N GLY A 135 -1.03 8.32 9.59
CA GLY A 135 -1.53 7.07 10.18
C GLY A 135 -0.51 6.39 11.09
N ASN A 136 0.77 6.35 10.72
CA ASN A 136 1.83 5.77 11.53
C ASN A 136 2.14 6.60 12.77
N ILE A 137 2.11 7.93 12.68
CA ILE A 137 2.26 8.81 13.85
C ILE A 137 1.12 8.53 14.85
N VAL A 138 -0.11 8.43 14.36
CA VAL A 138 -1.25 8.08 15.22
C VAL A 138 -1.07 6.67 15.81
N ALA A 139 -0.64 5.69 15.02
CA ALA A 139 -0.38 4.33 15.50
C ALA A 139 0.71 4.30 16.59
N LEU A 140 1.75 5.11 16.46
CA LEU A 140 2.81 5.24 17.46
C LEU A 140 2.25 5.77 18.80
N LEU A 141 1.36 6.77 18.76
CA LEU A 141 0.71 7.30 19.96
C LEU A 141 -0.21 6.26 20.61
N LEU A 142 -0.92 5.47 19.79
CA LEU A 142 -1.79 4.41 20.27
C LEU A 142 -0.99 3.24 20.88
N LEU A 143 0.28 3.06 20.48
CA LEU A 143 1.17 2.01 20.97
C LEU A 143 1.27 1.97 22.51
N LEU A 144 1.12 3.12 23.14
CA LEU A 144 1.16 3.34 24.58
C LEU A 144 -0.08 2.80 25.33
N VAL A 145 -1.15 2.42 24.63
CA VAL A 145 -2.39 1.91 25.24
C VAL A 145 -2.54 0.41 24.96
N PRO A 146 -2.38 -0.48 25.97
CA PRO A 146 -2.51 -1.92 25.80
C PRO A 146 -3.88 -2.31 25.24
N GLY A 147 -3.91 -3.24 24.28
CA GLY A 147 -5.14 -3.75 23.64
C GLY A 147 -5.72 -2.87 22.52
N VAL A 148 -5.53 -1.54 22.57
CA VAL A 148 -6.00 -0.62 21.51
C VAL A 148 -5.22 -0.83 20.21
N ASN A 149 -3.94 -1.22 20.31
CA ASN A 149 -3.07 -1.42 19.15
C ASN A 149 -3.59 -2.43 18.13
N ILE A 150 -4.17 -3.53 18.59
CA ILE A 150 -4.65 -4.58 17.70
C ILE A 150 -5.88 -4.06 16.94
N ALA A 151 -6.87 -3.51 17.65
CA ALA A 151 -8.05 -2.93 17.02
C ALA A 151 -7.68 -1.78 16.07
N ALA A 152 -6.79 -0.88 16.49
CA ALA A 152 -6.29 0.22 15.68
C ALA A 152 -5.56 -0.28 14.44
N PHE A 153 -4.71 -1.30 14.56
CA PHE A 153 -4.01 -1.90 13.43
C PHE A 153 -5.00 -2.37 12.36
N PHE A 154 -6.01 -3.16 12.75
CA PHE A 154 -6.99 -3.68 11.79
C PHE A 154 -7.87 -2.59 11.20
N ILE A 155 -8.38 -1.67 12.03
CA ILE A 155 -9.30 -0.62 11.57
C ILE A 155 -8.57 0.36 10.65
N VAL A 156 -7.39 0.84 11.05
CA VAL A 156 -6.64 1.83 10.28
C VAL A 156 -6.13 1.22 8.98
N ASN A 157 -5.48 0.06 9.02
CA ASN A 157 -5.00 -0.59 7.80
C ASN A 157 -6.17 -1.04 6.92
N GLY A 158 -7.24 -1.58 7.51
CA GLY A 158 -8.42 -1.97 6.74
C GLY A 158 -9.09 -0.79 6.04
N TYR A 159 -9.20 0.36 6.70
CA TYR A 159 -9.71 1.57 6.07
C TYR A 159 -8.79 2.09 4.96
N LEU A 160 -7.48 2.21 5.24
CA LEU A 160 -6.51 2.75 4.30
C LEU A 160 -6.36 1.88 3.06
N LEU A 161 -6.10 0.58 3.25
CA LEU A 161 -5.92 -0.38 2.15
C LEU A 161 -7.23 -0.56 1.38
N GLY A 162 -8.35 -0.68 2.10
CA GLY A 162 -9.66 -0.80 1.48
C GLY A 162 -9.94 0.37 0.53
N ARG A 163 -9.79 1.60 1.03
CA ARG A 163 -10.00 2.82 0.27
C ARG A 163 -9.09 2.90 -0.96
N GLU A 164 -7.80 2.70 -0.76
CA GLU A 164 -6.77 2.95 -1.76
C GLU A 164 -6.84 1.94 -2.91
N PHE A 165 -6.79 0.64 -2.59
CA PHE A 165 -6.80 -0.42 -3.60
C PHE A 165 -8.13 -0.46 -4.37
N PHE A 166 -9.25 -0.12 -3.72
CA PHE A 166 -10.53 0.01 -4.41
C PHE A 166 -10.56 1.20 -5.38
N GLU A 167 -10.09 2.38 -4.95
CA GLU A 167 -10.04 3.55 -5.83
C GLU A 167 -9.15 3.27 -7.05
N PHE A 168 -8.00 2.61 -6.87
CA PHE A 168 -7.16 2.18 -7.99
C PHE A 168 -7.86 1.20 -8.94
N ALA A 169 -8.50 0.16 -8.41
CA ALA A 169 -9.25 -0.79 -9.24
C ALA A 169 -10.39 -0.10 -10.01
N ALA A 170 -11.11 0.83 -9.38
CA ALA A 170 -12.22 1.54 -10.01
C ALA A 170 -11.74 2.58 -11.05
N MET A 171 -10.61 3.24 -10.82
CA MET A 171 -10.08 4.26 -11.72
C MET A 171 -9.61 3.72 -13.08
N ARG A 172 -9.42 2.40 -13.20
CA ARG A 172 -9.16 1.75 -14.49
C ARG A 172 -10.35 1.79 -15.44
N PHE A 173 -11.56 1.94 -14.91
CA PHE A 173 -12.82 1.92 -15.68
C PHE A 173 -13.57 3.25 -15.66
N ARG A 174 -13.27 4.13 -14.70
CA ARG A 174 -14.01 5.38 -14.47
C ARG A 174 -13.06 6.51 -14.06
N PRO A 175 -13.42 7.78 -14.31
CA PRO A 175 -12.70 8.94 -13.78
C PRO A 175 -12.57 8.90 -12.25
N GLU A 176 -11.56 9.59 -11.73
CA GLU A 176 -11.23 9.65 -10.29
C GLU A 176 -12.40 10.11 -9.41
N GLU A 177 -13.18 11.09 -9.87
CA GLU A 177 -14.35 11.59 -9.11
C GLU A 177 -15.45 10.53 -9.01
N GLU A 178 -15.72 9.81 -10.10
CA GLU A 178 -16.69 8.71 -10.13
C GLU A 178 -16.22 7.52 -9.29
N ALA A 179 -14.92 7.18 -9.36
CA ALA A 179 -14.33 6.14 -8.52
C ALA A 179 -14.49 6.46 -7.02
N ARG A 180 -14.25 7.72 -6.63
CA ARG A 180 -14.46 8.19 -5.26
C ARG A 180 -15.93 8.17 -4.85
N ALA A 181 -16.83 8.59 -5.73
CA ALA A 181 -18.26 8.55 -5.48
C ALA A 181 -18.75 7.12 -5.26
N LEU A 182 -18.32 6.19 -6.11
CA LEU A 182 -18.64 4.76 -6.00
C LEU A 182 -18.12 4.18 -4.68
N ARG A 183 -16.87 4.49 -4.33
CA ARG A 183 -16.29 4.06 -3.04
C ARG A 183 -17.10 4.59 -1.86
N ARG A 184 -17.49 5.87 -1.88
CA ARG A 184 -18.31 6.47 -0.80
C ARG A 184 -19.66 5.78 -0.68
N HIS A 185 -20.30 5.45 -1.81
CA HIS A 185 -21.57 4.74 -1.83
C HIS A 185 -21.45 3.32 -1.23
N TYR A 186 -20.34 2.63 -1.48
CA TYR A 186 -20.06 1.28 -0.96
C TYR A 186 -19.04 1.25 0.19
N ALA A 187 -18.91 2.34 0.96
CA ALA A 187 -17.82 2.50 1.93
C ALA A 187 -17.73 1.37 2.95
N GLY A 188 -18.87 0.87 3.46
CA GLY A 188 -18.90 -0.26 4.38
C GLY A 188 -18.37 -1.56 3.77
N THR A 189 -18.76 -1.87 2.53
CA THR A 189 -18.28 -3.05 1.80
C THR A 189 -16.78 -2.95 1.51
N VAL A 190 -16.32 -1.78 1.08
CA VAL A 190 -14.91 -1.51 0.80
C VAL A 190 -14.07 -1.61 2.08
N PHE A 191 -14.57 -1.09 3.20
CA PHE A 191 -13.92 -1.19 4.50
C PHE A 191 -13.82 -2.65 4.97
N LEU A 192 -14.90 -3.43 4.88
CA LEU A 192 -14.89 -4.84 5.25
C LEU A 192 -13.93 -5.66 4.38
N ALA A 193 -13.85 -5.36 3.07
CA ALA A 193 -12.85 -5.97 2.20
C ALA A 193 -11.43 -5.59 2.62
N GLY A 194 -11.22 -4.32 2.99
CA GLY A 194 -9.98 -3.84 3.58
C GLY A 194 -9.58 -4.57 4.87
N LEU A 195 -10.53 -4.90 5.76
CA LEU A 195 -10.24 -5.69 6.96
C LEU A 195 -9.70 -7.09 6.62
N VAL A 196 -10.21 -7.73 5.57
CA VAL A 196 -9.69 -9.02 5.08
C VAL A 196 -8.25 -8.87 4.60
N ILE A 197 -7.96 -7.81 3.85
CA ILE A 197 -6.59 -7.49 3.41
C ILE A 197 -5.68 -7.24 4.62
N SER A 198 -6.16 -6.50 5.62
CA SER A 198 -5.42 -6.24 6.86
C SER A 198 -5.12 -7.51 7.66
N ALA A 199 -5.96 -8.55 7.57
CA ALA A 199 -5.70 -9.85 8.17
C ALA A 199 -4.59 -10.61 7.43
N PHE A 200 -4.52 -10.50 6.11
CA PHE A 200 -3.39 -11.01 5.34
C PHE A 200 -2.09 -10.27 5.69
N LEU A 201 -2.15 -8.93 5.77
CA LEU A 201 -1.02 -8.08 6.17
C LEU A 201 -0.45 -8.46 7.55
N ALA A 202 -1.31 -8.86 8.49
CA ALA A 202 -0.91 -9.21 9.85
C ALA A 202 -0.03 -10.47 9.93
N VAL A 203 -0.09 -11.35 8.92
CA VAL A 203 0.70 -12.59 8.90
C VAL A 203 2.02 -12.32 8.17
N PRO A 204 3.19 -12.45 8.83
CA PRO A 204 4.48 -12.01 8.26
C PRO A 204 4.81 -12.58 6.88
N LEU A 205 4.56 -13.88 6.67
CA LEU A 205 4.82 -14.53 5.38
C LEU A 205 3.81 -14.13 4.30
N LEU A 206 2.54 -13.91 4.67
CA LEU A 206 1.50 -13.47 3.74
C LEU A 206 1.64 -11.98 3.38
N ASN A 207 2.27 -11.19 4.24
CA ASN A 207 2.52 -9.76 3.98
C ASN A 207 3.25 -9.54 2.64
N LEU A 208 4.22 -10.40 2.30
CA LEU A 208 4.96 -10.31 1.04
C LEU A 208 4.07 -10.39 -0.21
N VAL A 209 2.97 -11.14 -0.13
CA VAL A 209 2.03 -11.33 -1.24
C VAL A 209 0.73 -10.54 -1.06
N THR A 210 0.60 -9.78 0.03
CA THR A 210 -0.59 -9.00 0.35
C THR A 210 -0.92 -7.96 -0.71
N PRO A 211 0.03 -7.22 -1.33
CA PRO A 211 -0.29 -6.29 -2.40
C PRO A 211 -0.95 -6.98 -3.61
N LEU A 212 -0.49 -8.17 -3.99
CA LEU A 212 -1.06 -8.97 -5.09
C LEU A 212 -2.47 -9.41 -4.75
N PHE A 213 -2.65 -9.93 -3.54
CA PHE A 213 -3.96 -10.31 -3.03
C PHE A 213 -4.93 -9.12 -3.00
N ALA A 214 -4.49 -7.98 -2.46
CA ALA A 214 -5.29 -6.77 -2.32
C ALA A 214 -5.78 -6.23 -3.66
N ALA A 215 -4.87 -6.14 -4.65
CA ALA A 215 -5.17 -5.69 -6.00
C ALA A 215 -6.21 -6.60 -6.66
N ALA A 216 -5.96 -7.92 -6.69
CA ALA A 216 -6.88 -8.89 -7.30
C ALA A 216 -8.25 -8.89 -6.60
N MET A 217 -8.27 -8.90 -5.27
CA MET A 217 -9.50 -8.87 -4.48
C MET A 217 -10.33 -7.61 -4.77
N MET A 218 -9.70 -6.44 -4.89
CA MET A 218 -10.40 -5.19 -5.15
C MET A 218 -10.90 -5.05 -6.58
N VAL A 219 -10.20 -5.63 -7.57
CA VAL A 219 -10.70 -5.75 -8.95
C VAL A 219 -11.96 -6.61 -8.98
N HIS A 220 -11.93 -7.81 -8.38
CA HIS A 220 -13.11 -8.66 -8.28
C HIS A 220 -14.26 -7.97 -7.52
N LEU A 221 -13.95 -7.23 -6.45
CA LEU A 221 -14.96 -6.48 -5.70
C LEU A 221 -15.59 -5.39 -6.56
N HIS A 222 -14.79 -4.62 -7.30
CA HIS A 222 -15.27 -3.60 -8.22
C HIS A 222 -16.20 -4.19 -9.29
N LYS A 223 -15.78 -5.28 -9.94
CA LYS A 223 -16.60 -6.00 -10.95
C LYS A 223 -17.91 -6.52 -10.36
N ALA A 224 -17.88 -7.10 -9.17
CA ALA A 224 -19.07 -7.58 -8.48
C ALA A 224 -20.04 -6.43 -8.13
N ILE A 225 -19.52 -5.26 -7.74
CA ILE A 225 -20.33 -4.06 -7.50
C ILE A 225 -20.96 -3.58 -8.81
N GLY A 226 -20.18 -3.48 -9.90
CA GLY A 226 -20.69 -3.06 -11.20
C GLY A 226 -21.83 -3.95 -11.72
N ALA A 227 -21.69 -5.28 -11.61
CA ALA A 227 -22.74 -6.22 -11.97
C ALA A 227 -24.03 -6.03 -11.13
N ARG A 228 -23.88 -5.68 -9.84
CA ARG A 228 -25.02 -5.39 -8.96
C ARG A 228 -25.71 -4.07 -9.30
N GLU A 229 -24.97 -3.05 -9.73
CA GLU A 229 -25.56 -1.81 -10.22
C GLU A 229 -26.33 -2.02 -11.52
N ALA A 230 -25.75 -2.73 -12.49
CA ALA A 230 -26.38 -3.02 -13.78
C ALA A 230 -27.71 -3.78 -13.61
N SER A 231 -27.75 -4.78 -12.71
CA SER A 231 -28.96 -5.54 -12.39
C SER A 231 -30.02 -4.76 -11.60
N ARG A 232 -29.65 -3.67 -10.91
CA ARG A 232 -30.62 -2.77 -10.27
C ARG A 232 -31.28 -1.86 -11.31
N VAL A 233 -30.49 -1.36 -12.28
CA VAL A 233 -30.99 -0.52 -13.37
C VAL A 233 -31.94 -1.29 -14.28
N SER A 234 -31.68 -2.58 -14.56
CA SER A 234 -32.58 -3.39 -15.40
C SER A 234 -33.89 -3.80 -14.74
N ARG A 235 -34.07 -3.53 -13.43
CA ARG A 235 -35.26 -3.89 -12.64
C ARG A 235 -36.13 -2.68 -12.26
N GLY A 236 -35.69 -1.46 -12.55
CA GLY A 236 -36.44 -0.22 -12.31
C GLY A 236 -37.00 0.32 -13.61
#